data_AF-A0A073IDM7-F1
#
_entry.id   AF-A0A073IDM7-F1
#
_cell.length_a   1.000
_cell.length_b   1.000
_cell.length_c   1.000
_cell.angle_alpha   90.00
_cell.angle_beta   90.00
_cell.angle_gamma   90.00
#
_symmetry.space_group_name_H-M   'P 1'
#
loop_
_entity.id
_entity.type
_entity.pdbx_description
1 polymer ?
#
loop_
_entity_poly.entity_id
_entity_poly.type
_entity_poly.pdbx_seq_one_letter_code
_entity_poly.pdbx_strand_id
1 'polypeptide(L)'
;MGVRRYDRHSAKVTGSKRWQVVRKQAKDRDGWKCVECGTRGVRLEVDHIKPVRQAPDLSYELSNLQTLCTPCHSRKTRIEIGLGKPDPERERWKTLLKDGHFNKT
;
A
#
# COMPACT_ATOMS: atom_id res chain seq x y z
N MET A 1 -12.10 -15.55 22.62
CA MET A 1 -11.50 -14.52 21.74
C MET A 1 -11.80 -14.86 20.29
N GLY A 2 -12.73 -14.15 19.63
CA GLY A 2 -13.01 -14.37 18.21
C GLY A 2 -11.93 -13.73 17.35
N VAL A 3 -11.23 -14.51 16.53
CA VAL A 3 -10.28 -13.96 15.55
C VAL A 3 -11.06 -13.10 14.57
N ARG A 4 -10.79 -11.79 14.51
CA ARG A 4 -11.32 -10.91 13.46
C ARG A 4 -10.92 -11.49 12.10
N ARG A 5 -11.89 -11.97 11.32
CA ARG A 5 -11.66 -12.41 9.95
C ARG A 5 -11.57 -11.16 9.08
N TYR A 6 -10.46 -10.99 8.39
CA TYR A 6 -10.31 -9.95 7.38
C TYR A 6 -10.55 -10.58 6.02
N ASP A 7 -11.51 -10.04 5.26
CA ASP A 7 -11.80 -10.51 3.91
C ASP A 7 -10.61 -10.22 2.99
N ARG A 8 -9.93 -11.28 2.55
CA ARG A 8 -8.79 -11.18 1.64
C ARG A 8 -9.30 -11.19 0.20
N HIS A 9 -9.91 -10.10 -0.25
CA HIS A 9 -10.52 -10.00 -1.59
C HIS A 9 -9.58 -10.36 -2.74
N SER A 10 -8.27 -10.14 -2.58
CA SER A 10 -7.25 -10.46 -3.59
C SER A 10 -6.70 -11.90 -3.50
N ALA A 11 -7.03 -12.69 -2.47
CA ALA A 11 -6.40 -14.00 -2.24
C ALA A 11 -6.60 -14.99 -3.40
N LYS A 12 -7.80 -15.00 -4.01
CA LYS A 12 -8.08 -15.85 -5.19
C LYS A 12 -7.21 -15.45 -6.39
N VAL A 13 -6.98 -14.15 -6.57
CA VAL A 13 -6.13 -13.63 -7.64
C VAL A 13 -4.68 -13.99 -7.36
N THR A 14 -4.16 -13.61 -6.18
CA THR A 14 -2.75 -13.73 -5.83
C THR A 14 -2.28 -15.16 -5.61
N GLY A 15 -3.20 -16.09 -5.33
CA GLY A 15 -2.92 -17.53 -5.27
C GLY A 15 -2.88 -18.25 -6.62
N SER A 16 -3.28 -17.60 -7.72
CA SER A 16 -3.38 -18.24 -9.03
C SER A 16 -2.02 -18.39 -9.75
N LYS A 17 -1.88 -19.40 -10.63
CA LYS A 17 -0.72 -19.53 -11.53
C LYS A 17 -0.59 -18.33 -12.47
N ARG A 18 -1.72 -17.80 -12.95
CA ARG A 18 -1.78 -16.60 -13.78
C ARG A 18 -1.12 -15.41 -13.07
N TRP A 19 -1.36 -15.25 -11.77
CA TRP A 19 -0.74 -14.21 -10.97
C TRP A 19 0.78 -14.32 -10.92
N GLN A 20 1.34 -15.52 -10.80
CA GLN A 20 2.80 -15.71 -10.78
C GLN A 20 3.46 -15.17 -12.05
N VAL A 21 2.82 -15.36 -13.21
CA VAL A 21 3.28 -14.87 -14.51
C VAL A 21 3.19 -13.34 -14.59
N VAL A 22 2.01 -12.76 -14.36
CA VAL A 22 1.84 -11.29 -14.45
C VAL A 22 2.64 -10.54 -13.38
N ARG A 23 2.82 -11.14 -12.21
CA ARG A 23 3.68 -10.60 -11.14
C ARG A 23 5.13 -10.51 -11.60
N LYS A 24 5.64 -11.52 -12.30
CA LYS A 24 6.99 -11.48 -12.86
C LYS A 24 7.08 -10.41 -13.95
N GLN A 25 6.11 -10.36 -14.86
CA GLN A 25 6.05 -9.35 -15.92
C GLN A 25 6.03 -7.91 -15.37
N ALA A 26 5.26 -7.65 -14.30
CA ALA A 26 5.25 -6.35 -13.64
C ALA A 26 6.63 -5.97 -13.08
N LYS A 27 7.32 -6.91 -12.44
CA LYS A 27 8.68 -6.68 -11.92
C LYS A 27 9.70 -6.45 -13.03
N ASP A 28 9.61 -7.21 -14.11
CA ASP A 28 10.49 -7.07 -15.27
C ASP A 28 10.27 -5.70 -15.94
N ARG A 29 9.00 -5.29 -16.17
CA ARG A 29 8.64 -3.95 -16.68
C ARG A 29 9.19 -2.83 -15.80
N ASP A 30 9.04 -2.96 -14.48
CA ASP A 30 9.47 -1.94 -13.53
C ASP A 30 11.00 -1.96 -13.33
N GLY A 31 11.72 -2.89 -13.95
CA GLY A 31 13.17 -3.02 -13.83
C GLY A 31 13.62 -3.43 -12.43
N TRP A 32 12.83 -4.26 -11.75
CA TRP A 32 13.13 -4.76 -10.40
C TRP A 32 13.47 -3.63 -9.41
N LYS A 33 12.72 -2.52 -9.49
CA LYS A 33 12.82 -1.37 -8.59
C LYS A 33 11.45 -0.96 -8.09
N CYS A 34 11.40 -0.32 -6.94
CA CYS A 34 10.18 0.32 -6.46
C CYS A 34 9.81 1.47 -7.41
N VAL A 35 8.59 1.49 -7.94
CA VAL A 35 8.14 2.57 -8.83
C VAL A 35 7.92 3.90 -8.11
N GLU A 36 7.66 3.85 -6.80
CA GLU A 36 7.42 5.04 -5.97
C GLU A 36 8.72 5.72 -5.52
N CYS A 37 9.72 4.95 -5.08
CA CYS A 37 10.93 5.51 -4.46
C CYS A 37 12.24 5.11 -5.17
N GLY A 38 12.18 4.30 -6.22
CA GLY A 38 13.35 3.90 -7.02
C GLY A 38 14.27 2.85 -6.39
N THR A 39 14.05 2.43 -5.14
CA THR A 39 14.92 1.47 -4.44
C THR A 39 14.99 0.11 -5.15
N ARG A 40 16.20 -0.48 -5.23
CA ARG A 40 16.51 -1.79 -5.82
C ARG A 40 17.18 -2.70 -4.78
N GLY A 41 17.25 -4.00 -5.07
CA GLY A 41 17.94 -4.98 -4.20
C GLY A 41 17.23 -5.29 -2.87
N VAL A 42 16.01 -4.79 -2.67
CA VAL A 42 15.19 -5.04 -1.49
C VAL A 42 14.06 -6.01 -1.81
N ARG A 43 13.33 -6.46 -0.77
CA ARG A 43 12.09 -7.20 -0.96
C ARG A 43 11.07 -6.32 -1.70
N LEU A 44 10.68 -6.77 -2.90
CA LEU A 44 9.68 -6.13 -3.73
C LEU A 44 8.41 -6.96 -3.81
N GLU A 45 7.29 -6.27 -3.64
CA GLU A 45 5.92 -6.78 -3.72
C GLU A 45 5.25 -6.15 -4.94
N VAL A 46 4.30 -6.88 -5.54
CA VAL A 46 3.48 -6.34 -6.64
C VAL A 46 2.10 -6.12 -6.08
N ASP A 47 1.67 -4.87 -6.16
CA ASP A 47 0.45 -4.37 -5.58
C ASP A 47 -0.52 -3.90 -6.67
N HIS A 48 -1.81 -3.94 -6.38
CA HIS A 48 -2.86 -3.45 -7.27
C HIS A 48 -3.06 -1.95 -7.05
N ILE A 49 -2.89 -1.13 -8.09
CA ILE A 49 -3.13 0.33 -8.04
C ILE A 49 -4.60 0.59 -7.64
N LYS A 50 -5.54 -0.08 -8.32
CA LYS A 50 -6.95 -0.19 -7.91
C LYS A 50 -7.17 -1.55 -7.25
N PRO A 51 -7.56 -1.60 -5.96
CA PRO A 51 -7.77 -2.86 -5.26
C PRO A 51 -8.75 -3.80 -5.97
N VAL A 52 -8.49 -5.11 -5.90
CA VAL A 52 -9.33 -6.15 -6.53
C VAL A 52 -10.83 -6.02 -6.18
N ARG A 53 -11.16 -5.58 -4.96
CA ARG A 53 -12.56 -5.37 -4.53
C ARG A 53 -13.27 -4.23 -5.29
N GLN A 54 -12.53 -3.28 -5.84
CA GLN A 54 -13.06 -2.12 -6.59
C GLN A 54 -12.99 -2.34 -8.10
N ALA A 55 -12.00 -3.09 -8.58
CA ALA A 55 -11.76 -3.32 -10.00
C ALA A 55 -11.34 -4.77 -10.27
N PRO A 56 -12.26 -5.75 -10.13
CA PRO A 56 -11.95 -7.17 -10.33
C PRO A 56 -11.48 -7.46 -11.76
N ASP A 57 -12.03 -6.77 -12.76
CA ASP A 57 -11.66 -6.95 -14.18
C ASP A 57 -10.22 -6.54 -14.47
N LEU A 58 -9.66 -5.64 -13.67
CA LEU A 58 -8.28 -5.16 -13.80
C LEU A 58 -7.28 -5.98 -12.96
N SER A 59 -7.69 -7.12 -12.39
CA SER A 59 -6.86 -7.89 -11.44
C SER A 59 -5.55 -8.43 -12.03
N TYR A 60 -5.48 -8.59 -13.35
CA TYR A 60 -4.34 -9.14 -14.09
C TYR A 60 -3.76 -8.16 -15.11
N GLU A 61 -4.34 -6.97 -15.22
CA GLU A 61 -3.88 -5.95 -16.17
C GLU A 61 -2.59 -5.32 -15.65
N LEU A 62 -1.52 -5.38 -16.45
CA LEU A 62 -0.22 -4.80 -16.05
C LEU A 62 -0.36 -3.32 -15.69
N SER A 63 -1.22 -2.57 -16.39
CA SER A 63 -1.52 -1.16 -16.11
C SER A 63 -2.08 -0.90 -14.71
N ASN A 64 -2.65 -1.92 -14.06
CA ASN A 64 -3.18 -1.87 -12.70
C ASN A 64 -2.22 -2.48 -11.66
N LEU A 65 -1.03 -2.92 -12.07
CA LEU A 65 -0.02 -3.49 -11.18
C LEU A 65 1.17 -2.55 -11.02
N GLN A 66 1.71 -2.47 -9.81
CA GLN A 66 2.90 -1.69 -9.49
C GLN A 66 3.86 -2.46 -8.58
N THR A 67 5.16 -2.39 -8.88
CA THR A 67 6.20 -2.99 -8.03
C THR A 67 6.60 -2.01 -6.93
N LEU A 68 6.40 -2.39 -5.66
CA LEU A 68 6.66 -1.56 -4.49
C LEU A 68 7.63 -2.24 -3.52
N CYS A 69 8.45 -1.45 -2.84
CA CYS A 69 9.14 -1.90 -1.64
C CYS A 69 8.17 -1.95 -0.45
N THR A 70 8.50 -2.75 0.57
CA THR A 70 7.65 -2.92 1.76
C THR A 70 7.23 -1.59 2.43
N PRO A 71 8.10 -0.57 2.61
CA PRO A 71 7.68 0.71 3.18
C PRO A 71 6.64 1.45 2.34
N CYS A 72 6.81 1.48 1.01
CA CYS A 72 5.87 2.16 0.11
C CYS A 72 4.53 1.40 0.04
N HIS A 73 4.57 0.08 -0.02
CA HIS A 73 3.37 -0.77 0.00
C HIS A 73 2.57 -0.60 1.30
N SER A 74 3.24 -0.58 2.46
CA SER A 74 2.60 -0.31 3.76
C SER A 74 2.01 1.10 3.82
N ARG A 75 2.71 2.11 3.30
CA ARG A 75 2.20 3.49 3.23
C ARG A 75 0.91 3.57 2.40
N LYS A 76 0.89 2.96 1.21
CA LYS A 76 -0.30 2.89 0.35
C LYS A 76 -1.45 2.20 1.07
N THR A 77 -1.22 1.00 1.59
CA THR A 77 -2.24 0.23 2.33
C THR A 77 -2.86 1.08 3.44
N ARG A 78 -2.03 1.78 4.23
CA ARG A 78 -2.49 2.65 5.31
C ARG A 78 -3.42 3.76 4.82
N ILE A 79 -3.11 4.37 3.67
CA ILE A 79 -3.95 5.39 3.04
C ILE A 79 -5.27 4.79 2.55
N GLU A 80 -5.23 3.63 1.88
CA GLU A 80 -6.42 2.96 1.31
C GLU A 80 -7.42 2.48 2.37
N ILE A 81 -6.95 2.11 3.56
CA ILE A 81 -7.80 1.74 4.69
C ILE A 81 -8.21 2.94 5.56
N GLY A 82 -7.85 4.17 5.17
CA GLY A 82 -8.23 5.39 5.86
C GLY A 82 -7.35 5.79 7.05
N LEU A 83 -6.40 4.94 7.46
CA LEU A 83 -5.42 5.24 8.53
C LEU A 83 -4.29 6.19 8.09
N GLY A 84 -4.26 6.56 6.81
CA GLY A 84 -3.30 7.49 6.23
C GLY A 84 -3.68 8.96 6.40
N LYS A 85 -4.95 9.25 6.67
CA LYS A 85 -5.43 10.62 6.85
C LYS A 85 -4.98 11.17 8.21
N PRO A 86 -4.38 12.36 8.27
CA PRO A 86 -4.08 12.99 9.54
C PRO A 86 -5.40 13.33 10.24
N ASP A 87 -5.51 12.96 11.51
CA ASP A 87 -6.62 13.36 12.35
C ASP A 87 -6.55 14.89 12.57
N PRO A 88 -7.61 15.66 12.23
CA PRO A 88 -7.58 17.11 12.33
C PRO A 88 -7.29 17.62 13.74
N GLU A 89 -7.76 16.91 14.78
CA GLU A 89 -7.49 17.25 16.16
C GLU A 89 -6.01 17.01 16.49
N ARG A 90 -5.46 15.88 16.06
CA ARG A 90 -4.03 15.57 16.23
C ARG A 90 -3.12 16.59 15.53
N GLU A 91 -3.51 17.11 14.37
CA GLU A 91 -2.74 18.18 13.70
C GLU A 91 -2.83 19.51 14.44
N ARG A 92 -4.00 19.85 15.00
CA ARG A 92 -4.15 21.02 15.88
C ARG A 92 -3.23 20.90 17.09
N TRP A 93 -3.23 19.76 17.78
CA TRP A 93 -2.34 19.49 18.91
C TRP A 93 -0.85 19.60 18.55
N LYS A 94 -0.42 19.07 17.40
CA LYS A 94 0.96 19.23 16.92
C LYS A 94 1.33 20.68 16.64
N THR A 95 0.39 21.45 16.11
CA THR A 95 0.56 22.89 15.83
C THR A 95 0.75 23.63 17.15
N LEU A 96 -0.12 23.40 18.13
CA LEU A 96 0.00 23.98 19.48
C LEU A 96 1.34 23.62 20.18
N LEU A 97 1.84 22.40 20.01
CA LEU A 97 3.14 21.98 20.55
C LEU A 97 4.33 22.65 19.83
N LYS A 98 4.24 22.88 18.52
CA LYS A 98 5.25 23.62 17.75
C LYS A 98 5.28 25.10 18.10
N ASP A 99 4.12 25.68 18.37
CA ASP A 99 3.96 27.10 18.66
C ASP A 99 4.29 27.46 20.12
N GLY A 100 4.67 26.47 20.94
CA GLY A 100 5.33 26.73 22.23
C GLY A 100 4.42 27.21 23.36
N HIS A 101 3.12 26.94 23.32
CA HIS A 101 2.18 27.34 24.40
C HIS A 101 2.09 26.32 25.55
N PHE A 102 3.18 25.64 25.90
CA PHE A 102 3.21 24.83 27.13
C PHE A 102 3.71 25.70 28.28
N ASN A 103 2.79 26.47 28.87
CA ASN A 103 3.05 27.25 30.07
C ASN A 103 3.37 26.26 31.22
N LYS A 104 4.66 26.09 31.52
CA LYS A 104 5.11 25.37 32.72
C LYS A 104 4.91 26.28 33.92
N THR A 105 3.84 26.03 34.68
CA THR A 105 3.77 26.40 36.10
C THR A 105 4.58 25.42 36.93
#